data_AF-A0A2V2BGZ9-F1
#
_entry.id   AF-A0A2V2BGZ9-F1
#
_cell.length_a   1.000
_cell.length_b   1.000
_cell.length_c   1.000
_cell.angle_alpha   90.00
_cell.angle_beta   90.00
_cell.angle_gamma   90.00
#
_symmetry.space_group_name_H-M   'P 1'
#
loop_
_entity.id
_entity.type
_entity.pdbx_description
1 polymer ?
#
loop_
_entity_poly.entity_id
_entity_poly.type
_entity_poly.pdbx_seq_one_letter_code
_entity_poly.pdbx_strand_id
1 'polypeptide(L)'
;MTKALLLAIGLVIAQQAFAGSTTGSINVRLVIYSRCEVNTSVGQSVPQVECGRQLSAQPRVTQTVLKRQGSRGTSDRLVTIEW
;
A
#
# COMPACT_ATOMS: atom_id res chain seq x y z
N MET A 1 14.61 -55.54 -39.76
CA MET A 1 15.65 -54.49 -39.81
C MET A 1 15.06 -53.08 -39.79
N THR A 2 14.09 -52.76 -40.67
CA THR A 2 13.50 -51.41 -40.82
C THR A 2 12.78 -50.87 -39.58
N LYS A 3 12.02 -51.72 -38.87
CA LYS A 3 11.27 -51.31 -37.66
C LYS A 3 12.19 -50.80 -36.53
N ALA A 4 13.32 -51.47 -36.29
CA ALA A 4 14.29 -51.05 -35.27
C ALA A 4 14.99 -49.74 -35.66
N LEU A 5 15.26 -49.55 -36.96
CA LEU A 5 15.83 -48.31 -37.48
C LEU A 5 14.87 -47.12 -37.30
N LEU A 6 13.58 -47.29 -37.61
CA LEU A 6 12.56 -46.27 -37.40
C LEU A 6 12.40 -45.91 -35.92
N LEU A 7 12.51 -46.90 -35.03
CA LEU A 7 12.42 -46.72 -33.59
C LEU A 7 13.63 -45.94 -33.06
N ALA A 8 14.84 -46.27 -33.53
CA ALA A 8 16.06 -45.54 -33.19
C ALA A 8 16.01 -44.08 -33.67
N ILE A 9 15.55 -43.84 -34.90
CA ILE A 9 15.38 -42.48 -35.45
C ILE A 9 14.35 -41.69 -34.63
N GLY A 10 13.22 -42.31 -34.26
CA GLY A 10 12.20 -41.68 -33.42
C GLY A 10 12.72 -41.26 -32.04
N LEU A 11 13.52 -42.12 -31.39
CA LEU A 11 14.13 -41.80 -30.08
C LEU A 11 15.13 -40.64 -30.16
N VAL A 12 15.92 -40.55 -31.24
CA VAL A 12 16.90 -39.47 -31.43
C VAL A 12 16.22 -38.12 -31.64
N ILE A 13 15.03 -38.08 -32.23
CA ILE A 13 14.26 -36.84 -32.43
C ILE A 13 13.55 -36.43 -31.13
N ALA A 14 13.10 -37.39 -30.31
CA ALA A 14 12.46 -37.13 -29.03
C ALA A 14 13.38 -36.44 -28.00
N GLN A 15 14.70 -36.69 -28.06
CA GLN A 15 15.68 -35.98 -27.22
C GLN A 15 15.78 -34.48 -27.54
N GLN A 16 15.30 -34.06 -28.71
CA GLN A 16 15.38 -32.68 -29.22
C GLN A 16 14.03 -31.95 -29.10
N ALA A 17 13.03 -32.59 -28.49
CA ALA A 17 11.85 -31.89 -28.00
C ALA A 17 12.29 -31.04 -26.81
N PHE A 18 12.86 -29.87 -27.13
CA PHE A 18 13.28 -28.86 -26.18
C PHE A 18 12.18 -28.65 -25.17
N ALA A 19 12.49 -28.90 -23.89
CA ALA A 19 11.69 -28.40 -22.79
C ALA A 19 11.58 -26.88 -22.99
N GLY A 20 10.42 -26.43 -23.45
CA GLY A 20 10.14 -25.02 -23.61
C GLY A 20 10.18 -24.38 -22.23
N SER A 21 11.31 -23.78 -21.87
CA SER A 21 11.42 -23.05 -20.62
C SER A 21 10.60 -21.77 -20.75
N THR A 22 9.48 -21.68 -20.06
CA THR A 22 8.76 -20.42 -19.89
C THR A 22 9.53 -19.55 -18.90
N THR A 23 10.57 -18.87 -19.37
CA THR A 23 11.30 -17.89 -18.57
C THR A 23 10.59 -16.55 -18.62
N GLY A 24 10.31 -15.97 -17.46
CA GLY A 24 9.68 -14.66 -17.35
C GLY A 24 9.95 -14.06 -15.97
N SER A 25 9.82 -12.75 -15.85
CA SER A 25 10.00 -12.04 -14.58
C SER A 25 8.66 -11.60 -14.03
N ILE A 26 8.40 -11.86 -12.74
CA ILE A 26 7.28 -11.27 -12.02
C ILE A 26 7.80 -10.08 -11.24
N ASN A 27 7.33 -8.88 -11.57
CA ASN A 27 7.61 -7.68 -10.78
C ASN A 27 6.49 -7.48 -9.77
N VAL A 28 6.83 -7.56 -8.48
CA VAL A 28 5.88 -7.33 -7.37
C VAL A 28 6.20 -5.99 -6.72
N ARG A 29 5.18 -5.16 -6.52
CA ARG A 29 5.27 -3.91 -5.74
C ARG A 29 4.41 -4.02 -4.49
N LEU A 30 5.04 -3.96 -3.32
CA LEU A 30 4.35 -3.84 -2.05
C LEU A 30 4.25 -2.36 -1.67
N VAL A 31 3.02 -1.86 -1.49
CA VAL A 31 2.78 -0.52 -0.94
C VAL A 31 2.25 -0.70 0.48
N ILE A 32 3.07 -0.37 1.47
CA ILE A 32 2.67 -0.38 2.88
C ILE A 32 2.15 1.01 3.20
N TYR A 33 0.86 1.11 3.49
CA TYR A 33 0.29 2.33 4.08
C TYR A 33 0.61 2.32 5.57
N SER A 34 1.40 3.29 6.01
CA SER A 34 1.61 3.54 7.43
C SER A 34 0.27 3.88 8.08
N ARG A 35 -0.08 3.19 9.17
CA ARG A 35 -1.23 3.60 9.99
C ARG A 35 -0.93 4.97 10.59
N CYS A 36 -1.94 5.83 10.62
CA CYS A 36 -1.85 7.10 11.34
C CYS A 36 -2.33 6.92 12.77
N GLU A 37 -1.56 7.43 13.72
CA GLU A 37 -1.99 7.56 15.10
C GLU A 37 -2.51 8.97 15.34
N VAL A 38 -3.65 9.10 16.02
CA VAL A 38 -4.24 10.39 16.39
C VAL A 38 -4.30 10.45 17.91
N ASN A 39 -3.54 11.37 18.50
CA ASN A 39 -3.46 11.58 19.93
C ASN A 39 -4.23 12.86 20.32
N THR A 40 -5.20 12.71 21.22
CA THR A 40 -6.03 13.80 21.76
C THR A 40 -5.76 14.03 23.25
N SER A 41 -4.49 14.17 23.62
CA SER A 41 -4.09 14.34 25.03
C SER A 41 -4.70 15.59 25.67
N VAL A 42 -5.02 15.48 26.96
CA VAL A 42 -5.59 16.58 27.75
C VAL A 42 -4.59 17.74 27.82
N GLY A 43 -4.99 18.90 27.30
CA GLY A 43 -4.17 20.11 27.25
C GLY A 43 -3.69 20.50 25.85
N GLN A 44 -3.83 19.63 24.84
CA GLN A 44 -3.55 19.99 23.45
C GLN A 44 -4.76 20.68 22.80
N SER A 45 -4.53 21.79 22.11
CA SER A 45 -5.58 22.52 21.39
C SER A 45 -5.96 21.83 20.07
N VAL A 46 -5.02 21.10 19.48
CA VAL A 46 -5.18 20.31 18.25
C VAL A 46 -4.61 18.91 18.46
N PRO A 47 -5.20 17.87 17.85
CA PRO A 47 -4.68 16.52 17.92
C PRO A 47 -3.31 16.45 17.27
N GLN A 48 -2.41 15.67 17.87
CA GLN A 48 -1.19 15.26 17.19
C GLN A 48 -1.51 14.05 16.32
N VAL A 49 -1.21 14.16 15.03
CA VAL A 49 -1.37 13.06 14.09
C VAL A 49 0.02 12.61 13.68
N GLU A 50 0.30 11.31 13.66
CA GLU A 50 1.58 10.78 13.19
C GLU A 50 1.33 9.63 12.22
N CYS A 51 1.60 9.87 10.93
CA CYS A 51 1.39 8.88 9.87
C CYS A 51 2.71 8.19 9.51
N GLY A 52 3.16 7.26 10.36
CA GLY A 52 4.39 6.48 10.15
C GLY A 52 5.66 7.33 10.00
N ARG A 53 5.71 8.52 10.64
CA ARG A 53 6.84 9.47 10.55
C ARG A 53 7.18 9.95 9.14
N GLN A 54 6.26 9.80 8.20
CA GLN A 54 6.48 10.13 6.81
C GLN A 54 5.89 11.50 6.51
N LEU A 55 6.73 12.50 6.25
CA LEU A 55 6.29 13.89 6.00
C LEU A 55 5.28 14.00 4.85
N SER A 56 5.41 13.18 3.81
CA SER A 56 4.49 13.16 2.67
C SER A 56 3.13 12.54 2.98
N ALA A 57 2.99 11.84 4.10
CA ALA A 57 1.73 11.25 4.56
C ALA A 57 1.11 12.06 5.72
N GLN A 58 1.77 13.13 6.16
CA GLN A 58 1.35 13.91 7.31
C GLN A 58 0.18 14.83 6.91
N PRO A 59 -1.01 14.68 7.53
CA PRO A 59 -2.16 15.49 7.17
C PRO A 59 -2.01 16.93 7.64
N ARG A 60 -2.75 17.81 6.98
CA ARG A 60 -2.93 19.18 7.43
C ARG A 60 -3.96 19.19 8.55
N VAL A 61 -3.56 19.71 9.72
CA VAL A 61 -4.46 19.91 10.86
C VAL A 61 -4.76 21.39 11.00
N THR A 62 -6.04 21.75 10.95
CA THR A 62 -6.51 23.12 11.13
C THR A 62 -7.53 23.21 12.26
N GLN A 63 -7.59 24.37 12.91
CA GLN A 63 -8.53 24.65 13.99
C GLN A 63 -9.26 25.95 13.67
N THR A 64 -10.59 25.92 13.78
CA THR A 64 -11.45 27.09 13.64
C THR A 64 -12.33 27.24 14.88
N VAL A 65 -12.49 28.48 15.36
CA VAL A 65 -13.40 28.76 16.47
C VAL A 65 -14.77 29.02 15.87
N LEU A 66 -15.76 28.20 16.26
CA LEU A 66 -17.14 28.40 15.85
C LEU A 66 -17.69 29.60 16.62
N LYS A 67 -18.38 30.50 15.91
CA LYS A 67 -18.95 31.72 16.47
C LYS A 67 -19.82 31.36 17.69
N ARG A 68 -19.61 32.04 18.81
CA ARG A 68 -20.32 31.83 20.08
C ARG A 68 -21.84 31.91 19.86
N GLN A 69 -22.53 30.77 19.86
CA GLN A 69 -23.99 30.73 19.83
C GLN A 69 -24.54 30.77 21.26
N GLY A 70 -25.22 31.85 21.61
CA GLY A 70 -25.96 31.97 22.88
C GLY A 70 -25.13 32.37 24.11
N SER A 71 -25.82 32.56 25.24
CA SER A 71 -25.25 33.10 26.48
C SER A 71 -24.33 32.15 27.24
N ARG A 72 -24.24 30.88 26.83
CA ARG A 72 -23.29 29.91 27.40
C ARG A 72 -21.93 30.09 26.74
N GLY A 73 -20.94 30.41 27.56
CA GLY A 73 -19.58 30.78 27.13
C GLY A 73 -18.68 29.65 26.63
N THR A 74 -19.24 28.60 26.04
CA THR A 74 -18.44 27.56 25.39
C THR A 74 -18.03 28.05 24.01
N SER A 75 -16.72 28.32 23.84
CA SER A 75 -16.14 28.52 22.51
C SER A 75 -16.02 27.14 21.86
N ASP A 76 -17.03 26.73 21.09
CA ASP A 76 -16.95 25.49 20.33
C ASP A 76 -15.82 25.63 19.31
N ARG A 77 -14.99 24.58 19.19
CA ARG A 77 -13.84 24.54 18.29
C ARG A 77 -14.07 23.41 17.30
N LEU A 78 -13.94 23.72 16.01
CA LEU A 78 -13.93 22.74 14.95
C LEU A 78 -12.47 22.46 14.58
N VAL A 79 -12.07 21.21 14.70
CA VAL A 79 -10.77 20.72 14.25
C VAL A 79 -10.98 19.91 12.98
N THR A 80 -10.19 20.20 11.96
CA THR A 80 -10.28 19.56 10.64
C THR A 80 -8.94 18.93 10.29
N ILE A 81 -8.97 17.68 9.83
CA ILE A 81 -7.80 16.89 9.43
C ILE A 81 -7.99 16.51 7.95
N GLU A 82 -7.07 16.94 7.08
CA GLU A 82 -7.14 16.77 5.62
C GLU A 82 -5.88 16.07 5.08
N TRP A 83 -6.05 15.15 4.12
CA TRP A 83 -4.97 14.39 3.44
C TRP A 83 -4.79 14.84 1.99
#